data_AF-A0A7Y4ZNI0-F1
#
_entry.id   AF-A0A7Y4ZNI0-F1
#
_cell.length_a   1.000
_cell.length_b   1.000
_cell.length_c   1.000
_cell.angle_alpha   90.00
_cell.angle_beta   90.00
_cell.angle_gamma   90.00
#
_symmetry.space_group_name_H-M   'P 1'
#
loop_
_entity.id
_entity.type
_entity.pdbx_description
1 polymer ?
#
loop_
_entity_poly.entity_id
_entity_poly.type
_entity_poly.pdbx_seq_one_letter_code
_entity_poly.pdbx_strand_id
1 'polypeptide(L)'
;MAAFLTGYDEAKGLLAVKVVPMAGCATEGGTTLTLEPPGAELKYTKGGLPDSSTSVTAGENNGALFYNVTPRLPVKVTATHPTCKQLPFPVEYQGVKYTGAQTTEPGESFSFVRVFLGPGT
;
A
#
# COMPACT_ATOMS: atom_id res chain seq x y z
N MET A 1 -4.96 -6.47 -16.98
CA MET A 1 -4.25 -6.56 -15.69
C MET A 1 -4.96 -7.47 -14.67
N ALA A 2 -6.23 -7.86 -14.91
CA ALA A 2 -7.08 -8.61 -13.98
C ALA A 2 -6.81 -10.13 -13.83
N ALA A 3 -5.99 -10.76 -14.69
CA ALA A 3 -5.81 -12.22 -14.67
C ALA A 3 -5.10 -12.79 -13.41
N PHE A 4 -4.46 -11.94 -12.61
CA PHE A 4 -3.67 -12.34 -11.43
C PHE A 4 -4.36 -12.03 -10.09
N LEU A 5 -5.52 -11.37 -10.10
CA LEU A 5 -6.29 -11.01 -8.90
C LEU A 5 -7.61 -11.78 -8.90
N THR A 6 -7.60 -12.98 -8.34
CA THR A 6 -8.79 -13.82 -8.22
C THR A 6 -9.89 -13.08 -7.46
N GLY A 7 -11.09 -12.99 -8.03
CA GLY A 7 -12.23 -12.31 -7.42
C GLY A 7 -12.23 -10.79 -7.58
N TYR A 8 -11.34 -10.23 -8.41
CA TYR A 8 -11.35 -8.80 -8.74
C TYR A 8 -12.66 -8.38 -9.40
N ASP A 9 -13.26 -7.31 -8.87
CA ASP A 9 -14.49 -6.67 -9.34
C ASP A 9 -14.14 -5.30 -9.94
N GLU A 10 -14.34 -5.17 -11.26
CA GLU A 10 -14.07 -3.93 -12.02
C GLU A 10 -14.98 -2.76 -11.61
N ALA A 11 -16.09 -3.02 -10.93
CA ALA A 11 -16.94 -1.97 -10.36
C ALA A 11 -16.35 -1.37 -9.07
N LYS A 12 -15.28 -1.95 -8.52
CA LYS A 12 -14.61 -1.51 -7.30
C LYS A 12 -13.25 -0.89 -7.60
N GLY A 13 -12.64 -0.33 -6.56
CA GLY A 13 -11.34 0.33 -6.64
C GLY A 13 -10.17 -0.62 -6.51
N LEU A 14 -9.07 -0.26 -7.18
CA LEU A 14 -7.75 -0.85 -7.04
C LEU A 14 -6.78 0.20 -6.48
N LEU A 15 -6.10 -0.16 -5.39
CA LEU A 15 -5.13 0.70 -4.70
C LEU A 15 -3.78 -0.01 -4.59
N ALA A 16 -2.76 0.56 -5.23
CA ALA A 16 -1.38 0.13 -5.00
C ALA A 16 -0.73 0.90 -3.87
N VAL A 17 0.04 0.16 -3.07
CA VAL A 17 0.79 0.70 -1.94
C VAL A 17 2.27 0.54 -2.19
N LYS A 18 3.00 1.66 -2.12
CA LYS A 18 4.45 1.65 -1.97
C LYS A 18 4.82 1.93 -0.52
N VAL A 19 5.63 1.06 0.05
CA VAL A 19 6.26 1.30 1.35
C VAL A 19 7.63 1.91 1.10
N VAL A 20 7.89 3.05 1.71
CA VAL A 20 9.12 3.81 1.54
C VAL A 20 9.89 3.81 2.86
N PRO A 21 11.05 3.13 2.93
CA PRO A 21 11.92 3.27 4.08
C PRO A 21 12.57 4.67 4.05
N MET A 22 12.48 5.39 5.16
CA MET A 22 13.10 6.70 5.36
C MET A 22 14.34 6.57 6.25
N ALA A 23 15.05 7.68 6.47
CA ALA A 23 16.19 7.71 7.38
C ALA A 23 15.82 7.08 8.74
N GLY A 24 16.63 6.12 9.20
CA GLY A 24 16.38 5.35 10.42
C GLY A 24 15.62 4.04 10.22
N CYS A 25 15.11 3.74 9.03
CA CYS A 25 14.56 2.44 8.66
C CYS A 25 15.40 1.81 7.55
N ALA A 26 16.01 0.64 7.80
CA ALA A 26 16.94 0.01 6.86
C ALA A 26 16.25 -0.62 5.64
N THR A 27 15.00 -1.07 5.80
CA THR A 27 14.25 -1.75 4.75
C THR A 27 12.75 -1.68 5.04
N GLU A 28 11.96 -1.74 3.97
CA GLU A 28 10.53 -1.97 3.96
C GLU A 28 10.13 -3.46 4.01
N GLY A 29 11.10 -4.36 3.78
CA GLY A 29 10.85 -5.80 3.74
C GLY A 29 10.30 -6.34 5.06
N GLY A 30 9.25 -7.14 5.01
CA GLY A 30 8.57 -7.64 6.22
C GLY A 30 7.46 -6.74 6.73
N THR A 31 7.17 -5.62 6.06
CA THR A 31 6.01 -4.77 6.39
C THR A 31 4.70 -5.50 6.10
N THR A 32 3.78 -5.52 7.06
CA THR A 32 2.39 -5.90 6.84
C THR A 32 1.50 -4.68 6.71
N LEU A 33 0.45 -4.78 5.90
CA LEU A 33 -0.44 -3.67 5.57
C LEU A 33 -1.89 -4.00 5.95
N THR A 34 -2.61 -2.99 6.41
CA THR A 34 -4.07 -3.02 6.58
C THR A 34 -4.70 -1.79 5.97
N LEU A 35 -5.99 -1.90 5.62
CA LEU A 35 -6.78 -0.82 5.03
C LEU A 35 -8.01 -0.53 5.89
N GLU A 36 -8.29 0.74 6.11
CA GLU A 36 -9.54 1.24 6.69
C GLU A 36 -10.28 2.09 5.65
N PRO A 37 -11.61 1.90 5.47
CA PRO A 37 -12.44 0.85 6.06
C PRO A 37 -12.05 -0.56 5.56
N PRO A 38 -12.34 -1.62 6.35
CA PRO A 38 -12.09 -3.00 5.93
C PRO A 38 -13.05 -3.42 4.80
N GLY A 39 -12.70 -4.48 4.09
CA GLY A 39 -13.53 -5.06 3.01
C GLY A 39 -12.81 -5.20 1.67
N ALA A 40 -11.61 -4.62 1.56
CA ALA A 40 -10.69 -4.89 0.45
C ALA A 40 -9.90 -6.18 0.70
N GLU A 41 -9.51 -6.83 -0.39
CA GLU A 41 -8.56 -7.94 -0.37
C GLU A 41 -7.13 -7.41 -0.59
N LEU A 42 -6.14 -8.09 -0.01
CA LEU A 42 -4.74 -7.70 -0.05
C LEU A 42 -3.89 -8.76 -0.74
N LYS A 43 -3.07 -8.34 -1.71
CA LYS A 43 -1.99 -9.14 -2.28
C LYS A 43 -0.69 -8.36 -2.21
N TYR A 44 0.35 -9.00 -1.68
CA TYR A 44 1.70 -8.49 -1.81
C TYR A 44 2.22 -8.77 -3.22
N THR A 45 3.25 -8.04 -3.61
CA THR A 45 3.80 -8.13 -4.96
C THR A 45 5.27 -8.54 -4.91
N LYS A 46 5.71 -9.25 -5.94
CA LYS A 46 7.10 -9.65 -6.17
C LYS A 46 7.39 -9.62 -7.67
N GLY A 47 8.46 -8.96 -8.08
CA GLY A 47 8.73 -8.67 -9.49
C GLY A 47 7.62 -7.87 -10.17
N GLY A 48 6.92 -7.03 -9.41
CA GLY A 48 5.79 -6.24 -9.91
C GLY A 48 4.47 -6.99 -10.14
N LEU A 49 4.38 -8.29 -9.80
CA LEU A 49 3.18 -9.10 -9.95
C LEU A 49 2.64 -9.55 -8.58
N PRO A 50 1.32 -9.80 -8.44
CA PRO A 50 0.77 -10.39 -7.22
C PRO A 50 1.45 -11.71 -6.87
N ASP A 51 1.81 -11.88 -5.60
CA ASP A 51 2.55 -13.02 -5.07
C ASP A 51 1.86 -13.59 -3.81
N SER A 52 2.25 -14.79 -3.41
CA SER A 52 1.75 -15.44 -2.18
C SER A 52 2.44 -15.00 -0.90
N SER A 53 3.38 -14.06 -0.97
CA SER A 53 4.02 -13.45 0.20
C SER A 53 2.98 -12.91 1.18
N THR A 54 3.31 -12.95 2.47
CA THR A 54 2.46 -12.47 3.57
C THR A 54 2.86 -11.08 4.06
N SER A 55 3.91 -10.50 3.49
CA SER A 55 4.44 -9.18 3.79
C SER A 55 5.15 -8.59 2.57
N VAL A 56 5.48 -7.30 2.64
CA VAL A 56 6.21 -6.60 1.58
C VAL A 56 7.57 -7.27 1.35
N THR A 57 7.87 -7.55 0.08
CA THR A 57 9.22 -7.98 -0.34
C THR A 57 10.08 -6.73 -0.56
N ALA A 58 11.32 -6.76 -0.06
CA ALA A 58 12.24 -5.63 -0.22
C ALA A 58 12.62 -5.39 -1.69
N GLY A 59 12.75 -4.13 -2.08
CA GLY A 59 13.11 -3.68 -3.42
C GLY A 59 11.92 -3.50 -4.38
N GLU A 60 10.70 -3.81 -3.94
CA GLU A 60 9.52 -3.75 -4.80
C GLU A 60 9.00 -2.31 -4.96
N ASN A 61 8.75 -1.89 -6.20
CA ASN A 61 8.27 -0.53 -6.45
C ASN A 61 6.85 -0.31 -5.91
N ASN A 62 5.98 -1.30 -6.09
CA ASN A 62 4.72 -1.45 -5.36
C ASN A 62 4.94 -2.64 -4.45
N GLY A 63 4.74 -2.49 -3.14
CA GLY A 63 4.90 -3.60 -2.19
C GLY A 63 3.64 -4.44 -2.05
N ALA A 64 2.48 -3.86 -2.38
CA ALA A 64 1.20 -4.55 -2.35
C ALA A 64 0.11 -3.85 -3.19
N LEU A 65 -0.98 -4.57 -3.37
CA LEU A 65 -2.23 -4.15 -3.97
C LEU A 65 -3.39 -4.46 -3.01
N PHE A 66 -4.19 -3.46 -2.69
CA PHE A 66 -5.54 -3.65 -2.18
C PHE A 66 -6.51 -3.60 -3.35
N TYR A 67 -7.36 -4.62 -3.49
CA TYR A 67 -8.38 -4.70 -4.53
C TYR A 67 -9.75 -4.94 -3.93
N ASN A 68 -10.80 -4.75 -4.74
CA ASN A 68 -12.18 -4.74 -4.25
C ASN A 68 -12.42 -3.65 -3.19
N VAL A 69 -11.69 -2.54 -3.27
CA VAL A 69 -11.82 -1.38 -2.37
C VAL A 69 -13.14 -0.67 -2.68
N THR A 70 -13.93 -0.33 -1.66
CA THR A 70 -15.14 0.48 -1.86
C THR A 70 -14.76 1.82 -2.50
N PRO A 71 -15.23 2.12 -3.72
CA PRO A 71 -14.83 3.31 -4.45
C PRO A 71 -15.41 4.57 -3.81
N ARG A 72 -14.76 5.71 -4.05
CA ARG A 72 -15.20 7.05 -3.62
C ARG A 72 -15.28 7.27 -2.11
N LEU A 73 -14.75 6.34 -1.32
CA LEU A 73 -14.56 6.50 0.12
C LEU A 73 -13.09 6.82 0.43
N PRO A 74 -12.83 7.75 1.38
CA PRO A 74 -11.49 7.94 1.91
C PRO A 74 -10.98 6.64 2.54
N VAL A 75 -9.77 6.25 2.16
CA VAL A 75 -9.08 5.10 2.72
C VAL A 75 -7.82 5.53 3.46
N LYS A 76 -7.48 4.77 4.49
CA LYS A 76 -6.24 4.90 5.25
C LYS A 76 -5.50 3.57 5.25
N VAL A 77 -4.24 3.60 4.83
CA VAL A 77 -3.33 2.45 4.91
C VAL A 77 -2.49 2.55 6.18
N THR A 78 -2.49 1.47 6.94
CA THR A 78 -1.59 1.30 8.09
C THR A 78 -0.53 0.26 7.75
N ALA A 79 0.72 0.57 8.07
CA ALA A 79 1.90 -0.24 7.84
C ALA A 79 2.54 -0.61 9.18
N THR A 80 2.66 -1.91 9.42
CA THR A 80 3.30 -2.47 10.60
C THR A 80 4.59 -3.16 10.17
N HIS A 81 5.72 -2.70 10.71
CA HIS A 81 7.04 -3.26 10.40
C HIS A 81 7.69 -3.80 11.69
N PRO A 82 8.49 -4.89 11.62
CA PRO A 82 9.11 -5.48 12.82
C PRO A 82 10.04 -4.54 13.59
N THR A 83 10.75 -3.64 12.89
CA THR A 83 11.79 -2.77 13.48
C THR A 83 11.64 -1.28 13.18
N CYS A 84 10.63 -0.91 12.39
CA CYS A 84 10.39 0.47 11.95
C CYS A 84 8.98 0.88 12.32
N LYS A 85 8.73 2.19 12.38
CA LYS A 85 7.39 2.73 12.62
C LYS A 85 6.89 3.49 11.40
N GLN A 86 5.60 3.34 11.08
CA GLN A 86 4.97 4.24 10.12
C GLN A 86 5.06 5.68 10.64
N LEU A 87 5.59 6.58 9.80
CA LEU A 87 5.63 7.99 10.08
C LEU A 87 4.19 8.57 10.03
N PRO A 88 3.85 9.47 10.96
CA PRO A 88 2.56 10.14 10.92
C PRO A 88 2.49 11.04 9.68
N PHE A 89 1.33 11.08 9.05
CA PHE A 89 1.07 12.05 7.98
C PHE A 89 0.73 13.44 8.56
N PRO A 90 1.09 14.54 7.87
CA PRO A 90 1.72 14.57 6.55
C PRO A 90 3.23 14.27 6.56
N VAL A 91 3.73 13.71 5.45
CA VAL A 91 5.16 13.43 5.24
C VAL A 91 5.64 14.16 3.98
N GLU A 92 6.80 14.81 4.03
CA GLU A 92 7.46 15.36 2.85
C GLU A 92 8.49 14.39 2.30
N TYR A 93 8.40 14.08 1.00
CA TYR A 93 9.32 13.17 0.32
C TYR A 93 9.54 13.62 -1.12
N GLN A 94 10.80 13.81 -1.51
CA GLN A 94 11.18 14.29 -2.85
C GLN A 94 10.45 15.60 -3.27
N GLY A 95 10.29 16.53 -2.32
CA GLY A 95 9.62 17.81 -2.56
C GLY A 95 8.09 17.74 -2.66
N VAL A 96 7.49 16.58 -2.43
CA VAL A 96 6.04 16.36 -2.45
C VAL A 96 5.52 16.11 -1.04
N LYS A 97 4.41 16.77 -0.68
CA LYS A 97 3.71 16.57 0.60
C LYS A 97 2.63 15.48 0.46
N TYR A 98 2.78 14.40 1.21
CA TYR A 98 1.84 13.29 1.27
C TYR A 98 0.96 13.42 2.51
N THR A 99 -0.36 13.27 2.35
CA THR A 99 -1.33 13.45 3.45
C THR A 99 -1.90 12.13 3.99
N GLY A 100 -1.59 11.01 3.35
CA GLY A 100 -2.02 9.66 3.78
C GLY A 100 -3.48 9.31 3.48
N ALA A 101 -4.31 10.29 3.15
CA ALA A 101 -5.66 10.08 2.64
C ALA A 101 -5.61 9.80 1.14
N GLN A 102 -6.31 8.76 0.70
CA GLN A 102 -6.54 8.47 -0.71
C GLN A 102 -8.00 8.09 -0.93
N THR A 103 -8.45 8.18 -2.17
CA THR A 103 -9.78 7.71 -2.58
C THR A 103 -9.58 6.89 -3.85
N THR A 104 -10.27 5.76 -3.94
CA THR A 104 -10.22 4.93 -5.15
C THR A 104 -11.36 5.27 -6.09
N GLU A 105 -11.12 5.15 -7.38
CA GLU A 105 -12.15 5.26 -8.42
C GLU A 105 -12.58 3.87 -8.90
N PRO A 106 -13.85 3.71 -9.33
CA PRO A 106 -14.29 2.50 -10.00
C PRO A 106 -13.80 2.46 -11.45
N GLY A 107 -13.95 1.31 -12.11
CA GLY A 107 -13.35 1.06 -13.42
C GLY A 107 -11.88 0.71 -13.26
N GLU A 108 -11.18 0.40 -14.35
CA GLU A 108 -9.75 0.03 -14.33
C GLU A 108 -8.81 1.18 -13.89
N SER A 109 -9.34 2.21 -13.23
CA SER A 109 -8.60 3.29 -12.61
C SER A 109 -7.72 2.79 -11.48
N PHE A 110 -6.42 3.02 -11.63
CA PHE A 110 -5.41 2.62 -10.67
C PHE A 110 -5.09 3.77 -9.72
N SER A 111 -5.41 3.59 -8.43
CA SER A 111 -5.05 4.55 -7.39
C SER A 111 -3.74 4.14 -6.71
N PHE A 112 -2.98 5.10 -6.21
CA PHE A 112 -1.67 4.84 -5.64
C PHE A 112 -1.43 5.63 -4.35
N VAL A 113 -0.88 4.95 -3.33
CA VAL A 113 -0.51 5.56 -2.04
C VAL A 113 0.92 5.19 -1.65
N ARG A 114 1.58 6.12 -0.96
CA ARG A 114 2.87 5.87 -0.30
C ARG A 114 2.66 5.87 1.21
N VAL A 115 3.22 4.88 1.89
CA VAL A 115 3.38 4.86 3.35
C VAL A 115 4.87 4.91 3.67
N PHE A 116 5.23 5.65 4.71
CA PHE A 116 6.63 5.95 5.02
C PHE A 116 7.00 5.31 6.35
N LEU A 117 8.16 4.65 6.40
CA LEU A 117 8.68 4.02 7.61
C LEU A 117 9.89 4.80 8.12
N GLY A 118 9.86 5.21 9.38
CA GLY A 118 10.97 5.84 10.09
C GLY A 118 11.55 4.92 11.17
N PRO A 119 12.48 5.44 12.01
CA PRO A 119 13.11 4.66 13.06
C PRO A 119 12.08 4.07 14.03
N GLY A 120 12.29 2.81 14.39
CA GLY A 120 11.62 2.20 15.53
C GLY A 120 12.07 2.87 16.83
N THR A 121 11.16 3.03 17.78
CA THR A 121 11.53 3.40 19.17
C THR A 121 12.03 2.18 19.91
#